data_AF-A0A9E6F9I9-F1
#
_entry.id   AF-A0A9E6F9I9-F1
#
_cell.length_a   1.000
_cell.length_b   1.000
_cell.length_c   1.000
_cell.angle_alpha   90.00
_cell.angle_beta   90.00
_cell.angle_gamma   90.00
#
_symmetry.space_group_name_H-M   'P 1'
#
loop_
_entity.id
_entity.type
_entity.pdbx_description
1 polymer ?
#
loop_
_entity_poly.entity_id
_entity_poly.type
_entity_poly.pdbx_seq_one_letter_code
_entity_poly.pdbx_strand_id
1 'polypeptide(L)'
;MIKTEVLSAKRQASERLVEKFNFPKKNKLLGLIVLSNEKVLEKLLTGIVGLGANFVVICDRELSTKGDNIVYLQKKDGLDLDGFNFIICDNDFPNLEKLFSKGVVPIVIRDNYLSSILQEFNPMKGEGNAFIYDIYDEWSIFYALVKYVENTRFPFDNKILVENVFKI
;
A
#
# COMPACT_ATOMS: atom_id res chain seq x y z
N MET A 1 -6.13 -18.07 -12.57
CA MET A 1 -4.85 -17.63 -13.14
C MET A 1 -5.00 -16.14 -13.44
N ILE A 2 -4.31 -15.23 -12.73
CA ILE A 2 -4.35 -13.81 -13.14
C ILE A 2 -3.79 -13.75 -14.54
N LYS A 3 -4.51 -13.10 -15.46
CA LYS A 3 -4.01 -12.88 -16.82
C LYS A 3 -2.75 -12.01 -16.73
N THR A 4 -1.66 -12.43 -17.37
CA THR A 4 -0.40 -11.68 -17.48
C THR A 4 -0.62 -10.21 -17.87
N GLU A 5 -1.68 -9.95 -18.65
CA GLU A 5 -2.17 -8.62 -19.05
C GLU A 5 -2.52 -7.69 -17.89
N VAL A 6 -3.09 -8.21 -16.79
CA VAL A 6 -3.45 -7.41 -15.62
C VAL A 6 -2.21 -6.95 -14.86
N LEU A 7 -1.24 -7.84 -14.69
CA LEU A 7 0.03 -7.53 -14.03
C LEU A 7 0.89 -6.57 -14.88
N SER A 8 0.88 -6.72 -16.21
CA SER A 8 1.58 -5.80 -17.10
C SER A 8 0.93 -4.42 -17.12
N ALA A 9 -0.41 -4.34 -17.16
CA ALA A 9 -1.15 -3.09 -17.07
C ALA A 9 -0.88 -2.37 -15.74
N LYS A 10 -0.89 -3.12 -14.62
CA LYS A 10 -0.55 -2.61 -13.29
C LYS A 10 0.85 -2.00 -13.25
N ARG A 11 1.83 -2.69 -13.82
CA ARG A 11 3.22 -2.20 -13.91
C ARG A 11 3.30 -0.90 -14.70
N GLN A 12 2.67 -0.84 -15.87
CA GLN A 12 2.65 0.38 -16.69
C GLN A 12 1.98 1.55 -15.96
N ALA A 13 0.88 1.29 -15.26
CA ALA A 13 0.21 2.32 -14.44
C ALA A 13 1.13 2.85 -13.33
N SER A 14 1.87 1.95 -12.67
CA SER A 14 2.85 2.31 -11.64
C SER A 14 3.99 3.17 -12.21
N GLU A 15 4.56 2.77 -13.35
CA GLU A 15 5.61 3.52 -14.05
C GLU A 15 5.13 4.93 -14.42
N ARG A 16 3.89 5.08 -14.92
CA ARG A 16 3.29 6.39 -15.22
C ARG A 16 3.17 7.27 -13.98
N LEU A 17 2.77 6.72 -12.83
CA LEU A 17 2.67 7.50 -11.59
C LEU A 17 4.05 7.89 -11.06
N VAL A 18 5.03 6.98 -11.12
CA VAL A 18 6.43 7.26 -10.74
C VAL A 18 6.98 8.43 -11.55
N GLU A 19 6.72 8.46 -12.86
CA GLU A 19 7.14 9.58 -13.71
C GLU A 19 6.34 10.87 -13.45
N LYS A 20 5.01 10.77 -13.33
CA LYS A 20 4.14 11.91 -13.03
C LYS A 20 4.55 12.65 -11.76
N PHE A 21 4.96 11.91 -10.74
CA PHE A 21 5.34 12.45 -9.43
C PHE A 21 6.85 12.63 -9.25
N ASN A 22 7.64 12.38 -10.29
CA ASN A 22 9.10 12.48 -10.27
C ASN A 22 9.76 11.67 -9.13
N PHE A 23 9.22 10.48 -8.85
CA PHE A 23 9.76 9.60 -7.82
C PHE A 23 11.07 8.93 -8.24
N PRO A 24 11.94 8.55 -7.28
CA PRO A 24 13.14 7.76 -7.54
C PRO A 24 12.79 6.44 -8.24
N LYS A 25 13.30 6.24 -9.46
CA LYS A 25 13.07 5.02 -10.26
C LYS A 25 13.71 3.75 -9.65
N LYS A 26 14.64 3.91 -8.70
CA LYS A 26 15.25 2.79 -7.95
C LYS A 26 14.23 2.07 -7.06
N ASN A 27 13.22 2.80 -6.57
CA ASN A 27 12.18 2.27 -5.72
C ASN A 27 11.09 1.66 -6.61
N LYS A 28 10.91 0.34 -6.52
CA LYS A 28 9.97 -0.41 -7.38
C LYS A 28 8.54 -0.43 -6.85
N LEU A 29 8.36 -0.12 -5.57
CA LEU A 29 7.07 -0.13 -4.91
C LEU A 29 6.51 1.28 -4.85
N LEU A 30 5.20 1.39 -5.09
CA LEU A 30 4.42 2.61 -4.92
C LEU A 30 3.26 2.33 -3.97
N GLY A 31 3.28 2.98 -2.81
CA GLY A 31 2.26 2.90 -1.77
C GLY A 31 1.35 4.11 -1.76
N LEU A 32 0.07 3.89 -1.46
CA LEU A 32 -0.89 4.93 -1.13
C LEU A 32 -1.08 4.95 0.39
N ILE A 33 -0.96 6.10 1.04
CA ILE A 33 -1.21 6.25 2.48
C ILE A 33 -2.42 7.16 2.67
N VAL A 34 -3.44 6.65 3.36
CA VAL A 34 -4.66 7.38 3.71
C VAL A 34 -4.99 7.10 5.18
N LEU A 35 -4.46 7.93 6.08
CA LEU A 35 -4.70 7.83 7.52
C LEU A 35 -5.32 9.14 8.02
N SER A 36 -6.43 9.04 8.74
CA SER A 36 -7.15 10.18 9.33
C SER A 36 -6.39 10.86 10.45
N ASN A 37 -5.56 10.12 11.19
CA ASN A 37 -4.79 10.69 12.31
C ASN A 37 -3.46 11.27 11.84
N GLU A 38 -3.42 12.59 11.67
CA GLU A 38 -2.20 13.31 11.24
C GLU A 38 -0.99 13.07 12.14
N LYS A 39 -1.18 12.87 13.46
CA LYS A 39 -0.05 12.63 14.38
C LYS A 39 0.61 11.27 14.14
N VAL A 40 -0.20 10.24 13.92
CA VAL A 40 0.29 8.89 13.58
C VAL A 40 0.95 8.94 12.21
N LEU A 41 0.30 9.60 11.25
CA LEU A 41 0.84 9.79 9.91
C LEU A 41 2.21 10.48 9.95
N GLU A 42 2.35 11.64 10.58
CA GLU A 42 3.62 12.41 10.63
C GLU A 42 4.79 11.59 11.19
N LYS A 43 4.54 10.83 12.26
CA LYS A 43 5.54 9.93 12.84
C LYS A 43 5.88 8.75 11.93
N LEU A 44 4.87 8.12 11.33
CA LEU A 44 5.07 7.04 10.34
C LEU A 44 5.94 7.54 9.18
N LEU A 45 5.65 8.75 8.67
CA LEU A 45 6.40 9.32 7.55
C LEU A 45 7.89 9.46 7.86
N THR A 46 8.25 9.77 9.11
CA THR A 46 9.66 9.86 9.54
C THR A 46 10.39 8.53 9.33
N GLY A 47 9.72 7.40 9.52
CA GLY A 47 10.29 6.07 9.33
C GLY A 47 10.38 5.64 7.86
N ILE A 48 9.43 6.06 7.00
CA ILE A 48 9.36 5.56 5.62
C ILE A 48 10.28 6.30 4.63
N VAL A 49 10.84 7.45 4.99
CA VAL A 49 11.82 8.18 4.14
C VAL A 49 13.00 7.30 3.77
N GLY A 50 13.45 6.44 4.71
CA GLY A 50 14.55 5.50 4.47
C GLY A 50 14.13 4.19 3.78
N LEU A 51 12.84 3.98 3.52
CA LEU A 51 12.34 2.73 2.96
C LEU A 51 12.48 2.72 1.43
N GLY A 52 12.81 1.56 0.87
CA GLY A 52 12.96 1.35 -0.59
C GLY A 52 11.64 1.35 -1.37
N ALA A 53 10.72 2.26 -1.04
CA ALA A 53 9.40 2.41 -1.64
C ALA A 53 9.07 3.90 -1.82
N ASN A 54 8.23 4.20 -2.81
CA ASN A 54 7.66 5.53 -3.06
C ASN A 54 6.26 5.60 -2.45
N PHE A 55 5.85 6.79 -1.99
CA PHE A 55 4.62 6.99 -1.25
C PHE A 55 3.87 8.22 -1.72
N VAL A 56 2.61 8.00 -2.08
CA VAL A 56 1.63 9.09 -2.21
C VAL A 56 0.82 9.14 -0.93
N VAL A 57 0.79 10.30 -0.29
CA VAL A 57 0.11 10.54 0.98
C VAL A 57 -1.09 11.43 0.71
N ILE A 58 -2.30 10.94 1.04
CA ILE A 58 -3.50 11.77 0.98
C ILE A 58 -3.66 12.48 2.32
N CYS A 59 -3.54 13.81 2.30
CA CYS A 59 -3.64 14.66 3.49
C CYS A 59 -4.08 16.08 3.07
N ASP A 60 -4.97 16.72 3.84
CA ASP A 60 -5.49 18.05 3.53
C ASP A 60 -4.40 19.13 3.49
N ARG A 61 -3.31 18.88 4.20
CA ARG A 61 -2.13 19.75 4.22
C ARG A 61 -0.85 18.93 4.10
N GLU A 62 0.18 19.59 3.57
CA GLU A 62 1.51 19.04 3.59
C GLU A 62 2.06 19.02 5.02
N LEU A 63 2.66 17.90 5.42
CA LEU A 63 3.27 17.72 6.74
C LEU A 63 4.75 18.12 6.72
N SER A 64 5.36 18.21 7.91
CA SER A 64 6.75 18.67 8.06
C SER A 64 7.78 17.72 7.42
N THR A 65 7.48 16.42 7.40
CA THR A 65 8.36 15.39 6.86
C THR A 65 8.54 15.52 5.35
N LYS A 66 9.79 15.53 4.90
CA LYS A 66 10.15 15.60 3.47
C LYS A 66 11.03 14.42 3.10
N GLY A 67 10.81 13.87 1.91
CA GLY A 67 11.62 12.82 1.30
C GLY A 67 11.43 12.84 -0.21
N ASP A 68 12.45 12.44 -0.97
CA ASP A 68 12.34 12.32 -2.43
C ASP A 68 11.37 11.22 -2.85
N ASN A 69 11.06 10.31 -1.93
CA ASN A 69 10.13 9.20 -2.08
C ASN A 69 8.71 9.49 -1.55
N ILE A 70 8.38 10.74 -1.16
CA ILE A 70 7.06 11.11 -0.62
C ILE A 70 6.46 12.26 -1.43
N VAL A 71 5.20 12.12 -1.84
CA VAL A 71 4.39 13.19 -2.43
C VAL A 71 3.05 13.31 -1.69
N TYR A 72 2.67 14.54 -1.35
CA TYR A 72 1.40 14.84 -0.70
C TYR A 72 0.34 15.27 -1.72
N LEU A 73 -0.88 14.76 -1.58
CA LEU A 73 -2.05 15.19 -2.36
C LEU A 73 -3.22 15.48 -1.43
N GLN A 74 -3.97 16.55 -1.71
CA GLN A 74 -5.16 16.90 -0.91
C GLN A 74 -6.36 16.00 -1.19
N LYS A 75 -6.45 15.45 -2.40
CA LYS A 75 -7.57 14.60 -2.81
C LYS A 75 -7.09 13.44 -3.66
N LYS A 76 -7.86 12.35 -3.61
CA LYS A 76 -7.68 11.14 -4.44
C LYS A 76 -8.29 11.25 -5.83
N ASP A 77 -9.04 12.31 -6.12
CA ASP A 77 -9.77 12.46 -7.38
C ASP A 77 -8.81 12.51 -8.58
N GLY A 78 -9.06 11.66 -9.58
CA GLY A 78 -8.22 11.55 -10.78
C GLY A 78 -6.90 10.77 -10.60
N LEU A 79 -6.73 10.09 -9.46
CA LEU A 79 -5.59 9.20 -9.25
C LEU A 79 -5.84 7.82 -9.87
N ASP A 80 -4.93 7.36 -10.72
CA ASP A 80 -4.96 6.01 -11.30
C ASP A 80 -4.61 4.97 -10.22
N LEU A 81 -5.62 4.52 -9.48
CA LEU A 81 -5.43 3.61 -8.35
C LEU A 81 -4.79 2.26 -8.74
N ASP A 82 -4.79 1.91 -10.04
CA ASP A 82 -4.21 0.66 -10.53
C ASP A 82 -2.69 0.65 -10.34
N GLY A 83 -2.05 1.82 -10.38
CA GLY A 83 -0.59 1.95 -10.28
C GLY A 83 0.01 1.69 -8.89
N PHE A 84 -0.81 1.59 -7.85
CA PHE A 84 -0.34 1.34 -6.48
C PHE A 84 -0.15 -0.15 -6.21
N ASN A 85 0.93 -0.53 -5.55
CA ASN A 85 1.18 -1.92 -5.15
C ASN A 85 0.43 -2.25 -3.84
N PHE A 86 0.31 -1.28 -2.95
CA PHE A 86 -0.36 -1.44 -1.66
C PHE A 86 -1.00 -0.13 -1.21
N ILE A 87 -1.90 -0.25 -0.24
CA ILE A 87 -2.51 0.87 0.47
C ILE A 87 -2.36 0.68 1.97
N ILE A 88 -1.97 1.73 2.69
CA ILE A 88 -2.08 1.82 4.15
C ILE A 88 -3.29 2.69 4.44
N CYS A 89 -4.28 2.16 5.16
CA CYS A 89 -5.44 2.93 5.55
C CYS A 89 -6.00 2.51 6.91
N ASP A 90 -6.85 3.38 7.45
CA ASP A 90 -7.67 3.11 8.62
C ASP A 90 -9.13 2.90 8.24
N ASN A 91 -9.96 2.71 9.26
CA ASN A 91 -11.39 2.38 9.09
C ASN A 91 -12.22 3.51 8.48
N ASP A 92 -11.67 4.73 8.38
CA ASP A 92 -12.37 5.84 7.75
C ASP A 92 -12.25 5.81 6.22
N PHE A 93 -11.37 4.96 5.65
CA PHE A 93 -11.23 4.83 4.20
C PHE A 93 -12.40 4.02 3.60
N PRO A 94 -13.28 4.65 2.81
CA PRO A 94 -14.48 3.99 2.33
C PRO A 94 -14.22 3.20 1.04
N ASN A 95 -14.91 2.07 0.88
CA ASN A 95 -14.87 1.21 -0.30
C ASN A 95 -13.47 0.65 -0.62
N LEU A 96 -12.76 0.16 0.39
CA LEU A 96 -11.44 -0.47 0.23
C LEU A 96 -11.49 -1.65 -0.76
N GLU A 97 -12.59 -2.38 -0.79
CA GLU A 97 -12.82 -3.52 -1.67
C GLU A 97 -12.71 -3.19 -3.17
N LYS A 98 -12.92 -1.93 -3.57
CA LYS A 98 -12.71 -1.48 -4.96
C LYS A 98 -11.25 -1.55 -5.41
N LEU A 99 -10.32 -1.66 -4.47
CA LEU A 99 -8.89 -1.77 -4.75
C LEU A 99 -8.44 -3.23 -4.97
N PHE A 100 -9.24 -4.21 -4.56
CA PHE A 100 -8.89 -5.63 -4.68
C PHE A 100 -8.91 -6.10 -6.14
N SER A 101 -9.89 -5.62 -6.91
CA SER A 101 -9.97 -5.86 -8.36
C SER A 101 -8.81 -5.21 -9.14
N LYS A 102 -7.97 -4.41 -8.47
CA LYS A 102 -6.77 -3.76 -9.01
C LYS A 102 -5.48 -4.42 -8.50
N GLY A 103 -5.59 -5.44 -7.65
CA GLY A 103 -4.45 -6.12 -7.02
C GLY A 103 -3.63 -5.21 -6.11
N VAL A 104 -4.27 -4.21 -5.48
CA VAL A 104 -3.64 -3.36 -4.47
C VAL A 104 -3.76 -4.09 -3.13
N VAL A 105 -2.63 -4.38 -2.50
CA VAL A 105 -2.60 -5.12 -1.23
C VAL A 105 -2.98 -4.18 -0.07
N PRO A 106 -4.00 -4.51 0.74
CA PRO A 106 -4.35 -3.71 1.90
C PRO A 106 -3.38 -3.97 3.07
N ILE A 107 -2.94 -2.88 3.70
CA ILE A 107 -2.27 -2.86 5.00
C ILE A 107 -3.21 -2.15 5.98
N VAL A 108 -3.85 -2.90 6.87
CA VAL A 108 -5.03 -2.46 7.63
C VAL A 108 -5.00 -2.90 9.09
N ILE A 109 -5.78 -2.23 9.93
CA ILE A 109 -5.94 -2.61 11.33
C ILE A 109 -6.72 -3.93 11.44
N ARG A 110 -6.42 -4.75 12.45
CA ARG A 110 -7.09 -6.05 12.69
C ARG A 110 -8.61 -5.93 12.70
N ASP A 111 -9.14 -4.97 13.45
CA ASP A 111 -10.57 -4.77 13.64
C ASP A 111 -11.19 -3.86 12.56
N ASN A 112 -10.80 -4.07 11.31
CA ASN A 112 -11.38 -3.35 10.18
C ASN A 112 -12.72 -3.94 9.73
N TYR A 113 -13.52 -3.16 8.99
CA TYR A 113 -14.85 -3.58 8.53
C TYR A 113 -14.84 -4.75 7.52
N LEU A 114 -13.67 -5.08 6.96
CA LEU A 114 -13.44 -6.23 6.09
C LEU A 114 -12.67 -7.37 6.80
N SER A 115 -12.60 -7.37 8.13
CA SER A 115 -11.91 -8.40 8.93
C SER A 115 -12.40 -9.83 8.70
N SER A 116 -13.61 -10.02 8.16
CA SER A 116 -14.16 -11.34 7.80
C SER A 116 -13.57 -11.91 6.51
N ILE A 117 -13.01 -11.07 5.62
CA ILE A 117 -12.46 -11.48 4.32
C ILE A 117 -10.96 -11.18 4.19
N LEU A 118 -10.43 -10.24 4.97
CA LEU A 118 -9.02 -9.91 5.01
C LEU A 118 -8.29 -10.77 6.03
N GLN A 119 -7.25 -11.46 5.57
CA GLN A 119 -6.46 -12.39 6.36
C GLN A 119 -4.97 -12.08 6.21
N GLU A 120 -4.25 -12.13 7.32
CA GLU A 120 -2.79 -11.94 7.35
C GLU A 120 -2.11 -12.89 6.38
N PHE A 121 -1.27 -12.35 5.50
CA PHE A 121 -0.53 -13.15 4.54
C PHE A 121 0.53 -14.00 5.24
N ASN A 122 0.46 -15.32 5.02
CA ASN A 122 1.46 -16.28 5.46
C ASN A 122 2.22 -16.83 4.25
N PRO A 123 3.45 -16.38 3.98
CA PRO A 123 4.22 -16.81 2.82
C PRO A 123 4.52 -18.31 2.82
N MET A 124 4.66 -18.94 4.00
CA MET A 124 4.94 -20.38 4.10
C MET A 124 3.77 -21.24 3.64
N LYS A 125 2.54 -20.72 3.74
CA LYS A 125 1.33 -21.41 3.29
C LYS A 125 0.81 -20.90 1.95
N GLY A 126 1.26 -19.72 1.50
CA GLY A 126 0.67 -19.03 0.36
C GLY A 126 -0.78 -18.58 0.61
N GLU A 127 -1.15 -18.39 1.87
CA GLU A 127 -2.51 -18.04 2.32
C GLU A 127 -2.57 -16.60 2.83
N GLY A 128 -3.76 -16.02 2.84
CA GLY A 128 -3.99 -14.62 3.23
C GLY A 128 -3.85 -13.66 2.05
N ASN A 129 -4.25 -12.42 2.28
CA ASN A 129 -4.46 -11.41 1.23
C ASN A 129 -4.21 -9.97 1.72
N ALA A 130 -3.74 -9.80 2.95
CA ALA A 130 -3.50 -8.50 3.56
C ALA A 130 -2.28 -8.55 4.48
N PHE A 131 -1.78 -7.37 4.86
CA PHE A 131 -0.92 -7.23 6.03
C PHE A 131 -1.70 -6.50 7.12
N ILE A 132 -1.71 -7.07 8.31
CA ILE A 132 -2.55 -6.64 9.42
C ILE A 132 -1.65 -6.11 10.53
N TYR A 133 -2.06 -4.98 11.10
CA TYR A 133 -1.49 -4.42 12.32
C TYR A 133 -2.52 -4.40 13.45
N ASP A 134 -2.05 -4.53 14.69
CA ASP A 134 -2.92 -4.76 15.86
C ASP A 134 -3.30 -3.46 16.57
N ILE A 135 -2.38 -2.51 16.62
CA ILE A 135 -2.52 -1.27 17.37
C ILE A 135 -2.49 -0.12 16.37
N TYR A 136 -3.40 0.84 16.53
CA TYR A 136 -3.40 2.04 15.72
C TYR A 136 -2.32 3.03 16.19
N ASP A 137 -1.07 2.71 15.88
CA ASP A 137 0.10 3.55 16.13
C ASP A 137 1.12 3.42 14.98
N GLU A 138 2.06 4.37 14.95
CA GLU A 138 3.08 4.44 13.90
C GLU A 138 3.95 3.18 13.81
N TRP A 139 4.22 2.51 14.92
CA TRP A 139 5.14 1.38 15.00
C TRP A 139 4.50 0.10 14.48
N SER A 140 3.24 -0.16 14.85
CA SER A 140 2.49 -1.31 14.37
C SER A 140 2.24 -1.21 12.86
N ILE A 141 1.88 -0.02 12.38
CA ILE A 141 1.70 0.25 10.94
C ILE A 141 3.03 0.09 10.20
N PHE A 142 4.12 0.68 10.72
CA PHE A 142 5.44 0.56 10.11
C PHE A 142 5.91 -0.90 10.07
N TYR A 143 5.68 -1.68 11.12
CA TYR A 143 5.99 -3.11 11.16
C TYR A 143 5.25 -3.88 10.07
N ALA A 144 3.95 -3.65 9.89
CA ALA A 144 3.16 -4.26 8.82
C ALA A 144 3.65 -3.86 7.42
N LEU A 145 4.02 -2.59 7.23
CA LEU A 145 4.64 -2.10 6.00
C LEU A 145 5.98 -2.79 5.71
N VAL A 146 6.86 -2.92 6.71
CA VAL A 146 8.16 -3.60 6.56
C VAL A 146 7.94 -5.07 6.17
N LYS A 147 7.02 -5.78 6.82
CA LYS A 147 6.66 -7.16 6.45
C LYS A 147 6.25 -7.24 4.96
N TYR A 148 5.40 -6.32 4.49
CA TYR A 148 5.01 -6.26 3.09
C TYR A 148 6.21 -6.02 2.16
N VAL A 149 7.02 -4.99 2.43
CA VAL A 149 8.17 -4.64 1.59
C VAL A 149 9.17 -5.79 1.51
N GLU A 150 9.46 -6.45 2.63
CA GLU A 150 10.35 -7.63 2.65
C GLU A 150 9.74 -8.79 1.86
N ASN A 151 8.43 -9.06 2.00
CA ASN A 151 7.75 -10.09 1.22
C ASN A 151 7.86 -9.85 -0.30
N THR A 152 7.82 -8.60 -0.76
CA THR A 152 7.95 -8.29 -2.20
C THR A 152 9.32 -8.65 -2.80
N ARG A 153 10.34 -8.87 -1.98
CA ARG A 153 11.66 -9.36 -2.43
C ARG A 153 11.63 -10.81 -2.88
N PHE A 154 10.57 -11.55 -2.56
CA PHE A 154 10.32 -12.93 -2.96
C PHE A 154 9.23 -12.94 -4.05
N PRO A 155 9.60 -13.03 -5.35
CA PRO A 155 8.64 -12.82 -6.44
C PRO A 155 7.50 -13.84 -6.47
N PHE A 156 7.76 -15.07 -6.02
CA PHE A 156 6.77 -16.14 -5.95
C PHE A 156 5.69 -15.82 -4.90
N ASP A 157 6.11 -15.46 -3.68
CA ASP A 157 5.21 -15.13 -2.58
C ASP A 157 4.38 -13.89 -2.92
N ASN A 158 5.02 -12.85 -3.48
CA ASN A 158 4.32 -11.64 -3.91
C ASN A 158 3.29 -11.92 -5.01
N LYS A 159 3.59 -12.84 -5.94
CA LYS A 159 2.63 -13.26 -6.96
C LYS A 159 1.41 -13.93 -6.32
N ILE A 160 1.63 -14.86 -5.38
CA ILE A 160 0.54 -15.54 -4.67
C ILE A 160 -0.30 -14.55 -3.86
N LEU A 161 0.35 -13.65 -3.12
CA LEU A 161 -0.32 -12.58 -2.38
C LEU A 161 -1.28 -11.78 -3.27
N VAL A 162 -0.77 -11.29 -4.41
CA VAL A 162 -1.59 -10.52 -5.35
C VAL A 162 -2.70 -11.38 -5.96
N GLU A 163 -2.45 -12.66 -6.26
CA GLU A 163 -3.49 -13.62 -6.67
C GLU A 163 -4.58 -13.80 -5.64
N ASN A 164 -4.24 -13.81 -4.36
CA ASN A 164 -5.22 -13.94 -3.29
C ASN A 164 -6.04 -12.67 -3.14
N VAL A 165 -5.45 -11.49 -3.33
CA VAL A 165 -6.19 -10.21 -3.36
C VAL A 165 -7.23 -10.18 -4.48
N PHE A 166 -6.90 -10.65 -5.68
CA PHE A 166 -7.86 -10.70 -6.79
C PHE A 166 -9.01 -11.70 -6.62
N LYS A 167 -8.91 -12.63 -5.65
CA LYS A 167 -9.90 -13.67 -5.38
C LYS A 167 -10.88 -13.31 -4.26
N ILE A 168 -10.66 -12.18 -3.57
CA ILE A 168 -11.61 -11.62 -2.61
C ILE A 168 -12.88 -11.22 -3.35
#